data_AF-A0A511MG28-F1
#
_entry.id   AF-A0A511MG28-F1
#
_cell.length_a   1.000
_cell.length_b   1.000
_cell.length_c   1.000
_cell.angle_alpha   90.00
_cell.angle_beta   90.00
_cell.angle_gamma   90.00
#
_symmetry.space_group_name_H-M   'P 1'
#
loop_
_entity.id
_entity.type
_entity.pdbx_description
1 polymer ?
#
loop_
_entity_poly.entity_id
_entity_poly.type
_entity_poly.pdbx_seq_one_letter_code
_entity_poly.pdbx_strand_id
1 'polypeptide(L)'
;MGADAEKLEVATGSLRNDAALWEGKATDMSGLKAKIETLTFTHLEAGLFFTITGANDKLVNDLASRAGEASQRFTEVAGVLRTCADTYEAEDAAGKHRIDNVW
;
A
#
# COMPACT_ATOMS: atom_id res chain seq x y z
N MET A 1 -21.09 23.65 16.47
CA MET A 1 -19.90 23.63 15.59
C MET A 1 -18.75 22.77 16.12
N GLY A 2 -18.51 22.63 17.43
CA GLY A 2 -17.38 21.80 17.93
C GLY A 2 -17.47 20.29 17.66
N ALA A 3 -18.66 19.69 17.75
CA ALA A 3 -18.84 18.25 17.62
C ALA A 3 -18.70 17.71 16.17
N ASP A 4 -18.83 18.56 15.15
CA ASP A 4 -18.71 18.14 13.74
C ASP A 4 -17.25 18.22 13.27
N ALA A 5 -16.49 19.22 13.73
CA ALA A 5 -15.04 19.31 13.51
C ALA A 5 -14.29 18.15 14.18
N GLU A 6 -14.65 17.80 15.42
CA GLU A 6 -14.06 16.67 16.14
C GLU A 6 -14.31 15.33 15.42
N LYS A 7 -15.53 15.11 14.89
CA LYS A 7 -15.84 13.91 14.10
C LYS A 7 -15.04 13.86 12.79
N LEU A 8 -14.81 15.01 12.15
CA LEU A 8 -14.00 15.09 10.94
C LEU A 8 -12.55 14.73 11.23
N GLU A 9 -11.97 15.28 12.30
CA GLU A 9 -10.61 14.97 12.73
C GLU A 9 -10.43 13.48 13.04
N VAL A 10 -11.41 12.87 13.72
CA VAL A 10 -11.42 11.43 13.98
C VAL A 10 -11.49 10.64 12.66
N ALA A 11 -12.33 11.06 11.71
CA ALA A 11 -12.48 10.39 10.43
C ALA A 11 -11.21 10.51 9.56
N THR A 12 -10.61 11.69 9.44
CA THR A 12 -9.36 11.90 8.69
C THR A 12 -8.19 11.19 9.37
N GLY A 13 -8.14 11.17 10.70
CA GLY A 13 -7.21 10.37 11.48
C GLY A 13 -7.35 8.87 11.19
N SER A 14 -8.57 8.34 11.13
CA SER A 14 -8.81 6.93 10.75
C SER A 14 -8.32 6.63 9.33
N LEU A 15 -8.64 7.49 8.36
CA LEU A 15 -8.19 7.33 6.97
C LEU A 15 -6.66 7.31 6.86
N ARG A 16 -5.96 8.16 7.63
CA ARG A 16 -4.50 8.18 7.67
C ARG A 16 -3.90 6.95 8.32
N ASN A 17 -4.50 6.46 9.40
CA ASN A 17 -4.08 5.23 10.06
C ASN A 17 -4.24 4.03 9.12
N ASP A 18 -5.37 3.93 8.42
CA ASP A 18 -5.61 2.88 7.44
C ASP A 18 -4.63 3.00 6.27
N ALA A 19 -4.33 4.21 5.79
CA ALA A 19 -3.32 4.43 4.76
C ALA A 19 -1.94 3.90 5.19
N ALA A 20 -1.52 4.21 6.42
CA ALA A 20 -0.25 3.72 6.97
C ALA A 20 -0.24 2.19 7.11
N LEU A 21 -1.36 1.57 7.48
CA LEU A 21 -1.49 0.12 7.52
C LEU A 21 -1.29 -0.50 6.13
N TRP A 22 -1.93 0.06 5.10
CA TRP A 22 -1.78 -0.42 3.72
C TRP A 22 -0.36 -0.24 3.19
N GLU A 23 0.35 0.84 3.54
CA GLU A 23 1.78 0.97 3.22
C GLU A 23 2.66 -0.05 3.94
N GLY A 24 2.36 -0.35 5.21
CA GLY A 24 3.01 -1.44 5.92
C GLY A 24 2.85 -2.76 5.18
N LYS A 25 1.64 -3.05 4.67
CA LYS A 25 1.37 -4.24 3.86
C LYS A 25 2.05 -4.19 2.49
N ALA A 26 2.16 -3.03 1.86
CA ALA A 26 2.94 -2.87 0.64
C ALA A 26 4.42 -3.22 0.86
N THR A 27 4.97 -2.77 1.98
CA THR A 27 6.35 -3.06 2.41
C THR A 27 6.53 -4.55 2.69
N ASP A 28 5.61 -5.17 3.43
CA ASP A 28 5.60 -6.62 3.69
C ASP A 28 5.65 -7.41 2.37
N MET A 29 4.88 -6.99 1.36
CA MET A 29 4.82 -7.67 0.07
C MET A 29 6.07 -7.49 -0.78
N SER A 30 6.67 -6.30 -0.76
CA SER A 30 7.96 -6.05 -1.39
C SER A 30 9.06 -6.91 -0.75
N GLY A 31 9.05 -7.03 0.59
CA GLY A 31 9.95 -7.91 1.31
C GLY A 31 9.73 -9.40 1.00
N LEU A 32 8.46 -9.83 0.83
CA LEU A 32 8.16 -11.20 0.42
C LEU A 32 8.66 -11.49 -0.99
N LYS A 33 8.46 -10.56 -1.94
CA LYS A 33 8.97 -10.67 -3.30
C LYS A 33 10.48 -10.91 -3.29
N ALA A 34 11.24 -10.08 -2.57
CA ALA A 34 12.69 -10.23 -2.47
C ALA A 34 13.09 -11.61 -1.92
N LYS A 35 12.37 -12.14 -0.92
CA LYS A 35 12.62 -13.49 -0.40
C LYS A 35 12.31 -14.59 -1.43
N ILE A 36 11.21 -14.47 -2.16
CA ILE A 36 10.84 -15.43 -3.22
C ILE A 36 11.93 -15.48 -4.30
N GLU A 37 12.44 -14.33 -4.72
CA GLU A 37 13.50 -14.23 -5.72
C GLU A 37 14.81 -14.92 -5.28
N THR A 38 15.04 -15.10 -3.97
CA THR A 38 16.21 -15.88 -3.49
C THR A 38 16.06 -17.40 -3.65
N LEU A 39 14.86 -17.90 -3.98
CA LEU A 39 14.60 -19.32 -4.18
C LEU A 39 14.98 -19.80 -5.60
N THR A 40 15.45 -18.91 -6.47
CA THR A 40 16.02 -19.27 -7.77
C THR A 40 17.29 -20.09 -7.58
N PHE A 41 17.39 -21.23 -8.28
CA PHE A 41 18.58 -22.08 -8.22
C PHE A 41 19.78 -21.39 -8.85
N THR A 42 20.95 -21.57 -8.25
CA THR A 42 22.22 -21.17 -8.86
C THR A 42 22.57 -22.10 -10.03
N HIS A 43 23.44 -21.64 -10.92
CA HIS A 43 23.90 -22.42 -12.09
C HIS A 43 24.52 -23.77 -11.70
N LEU A 44 25.13 -23.84 -10.51
CA LEU A 44 25.74 -25.06 -9.97
C LEU A 44 24.67 -26.07 -9.49
N GLU A 45 23.63 -25.58 -8.81
CA GLU A 45 22.50 -26.39 -8.34
C GLU A 45 21.61 -26.87 -9.50
N ALA A 46 21.50 -26.06 -10.55
CA ALA A 46 20.74 -26.39 -11.75
C ALA A 46 21.34 -27.55 -12.57
N GLY A 47 22.65 -27.81 -12.44
CA GLY A 47 23.32 -28.91 -13.14
C GLY A 47 22.85 -30.30 -12.69
N LEU A 48 22.50 -30.48 -11.41
CA LEU A 48 22.00 -31.76 -10.88
C LEU A 48 20.47 -31.89 -10.95
N PHE A 49 19.75 -30.76 -10.93
CA PHE A 49 18.29 -30.70 -10.85
C PHE A 49 17.62 -30.05 -12.07
N PHE A 50 18.23 -30.13 -13.24
CA PHE A 50 17.81 -29.40 -14.45
C PHE A 50 16.31 -29.48 -14.73
N THR A 51 15.69 -30.66 -14.62
CA THR A 51 14.25 -30.85 -14.85
C THR A 51 13.37 -30.12 -13.82
N ILE A 52 13.82 -29.99 -12.57
CA ILE A 52 13.08 -29.31 -11.49
C ILE A 52 13.29 -27.79 -11.57
N THR A 53 14.46 -27.34 -12.03
CA THR A 53 14.81 -25.92 -12.08
C THR A 53 13.84 -25.10 -12.94
N GLY A 54 13.43 -25.60 -14.10
CA GLY A 54 12.46 -24.89 -14.94
C GLY A 54 11.09 -24.70 -14.27
N ALA A 55 10.61 -25.71 -13.54
CA ALA A 55 9.35 -25.61 -12.79
C ALA A 55 9.48 -24.66 -11.59
N ASN A 56 10.62 -24.71 -10.89
CA ASN A 56 10.94 -23.79 -9.80
C ASN A 56 11.03 -22.35 -10.27
N ASP A 57 11.78 -22.08 -11.34
CA ASP A 57 11.95 -20.72 -11.88
C ASP A 57 10.63 -20.11 -12.31
N LYS A 58 9.75 -20.92 -12.91
CA LYS A 58 8.39 -20.47 -13.24
C LYS A 58 7.61 -20.10 -11.98
N LEU A 59 7.63 -20.95 -10.95
CA LEU A 59 6.94 -20.67 -9.69
C LEU A 59 7.51 -19.42 -9.02
N VAL A 60 8.83 -19.30 -8.91
CA VAL A 60 9.50 -18.12 -8.35
C VAL A 60 9.07 -16.85 -9.08
N ASN A 61 9.08 -16.86 -10.41
CA ASN A 61 8.65 -15.71 -11.20
C ASN A 61 7.16 -15.37 -10.99
N ASP A 62 6.28 -16.37 -11.04
CA ASP A 62 4.83 -16.17 -10.87
C ASP A 62 4.51 -15.61 -9.47
N LEU A 63 5.14 -16.16 -8.42
CA LEU A 63 4.95 -15.70 -7.05
C LEU A 63 5.56 -14.32 -6.80
N ALA A 64 6.78 -14.05 -7.30
CA ALA A 64 7.44 -12.76 -7.18
C ALA A 64 6.65 -11.65 -7.90
N SER A 65 6.10 -11.95 -9.09
CA SER A 65 5.24 -11.03 -9.84
C SER A 65 3.99 -10.67 -9.04
N ARG A 66 3.28 -11.69 -8.53
CA ARG A 66 2.06 -11.47 -7.73
C ARG A 66 2.32 -10.69 -6.44
N ALA A 67 3.45 -10.95 -5.77
CA ALA A 67 3.85 -10.18 -4.59
C ALA A 67 4.16 -8.71 -4.95
N GLY A 68 4.81 -8.47 -6.10
CA GLY A 68 5.03 -7.13 -6.64
C GLY A 68 3.72 -6.40 -6.96
N GLU A 69 2.79 -7.06 -7.65
CA GLU A 69 1.46 -6.52 -7.95
C GLU A 69 0.70 -6.17 -6.66
N ALA A 70 0.71 -7.06 -5.67
CA ALA A 70 0.07 -6.79 -4.38
C ALA A 70 0.67 -5.56 -3.68
N SER A 71 2.01 -5.44 -3.67
CA SER A 71 2.72 -4.28 -3.12
C SER A 71 2.27 -2.96 -3.79
N GLN A 72 2.17 -2.96 -5.12
CA GLN A 72 1.70 -1.81 -5.87
C GLN A 72 0.25 -1.45 -5.53
N ARG A 73 -0.65 -2.44 -5.52
CA ARG A 73 -2.07 -2.21 -5.21
C ARG A 73 -2.28 -1.68 -3.80
N PHE A 74 -1.53 -2.17 -2.81
CA PHE A 74 -1.60 -1.64 -1.45
C PHE A 74 -1.10 -0.20 -1.35
N THR A 75 -0.04 0.14 -2.10
CA THR A 75 0.42 1.53 -2.21
C THR A 75 -0.65 2.44 -2.84
N GLU A 76 -1.34 1.98 -3.88
CA GLU A 76 -2.44 2.71 -4.53
C GLU A 76 -3.59 2.97 -3.53
N VAL A 77 -4.00 1.94 -2.77
CA VAL A 77 -5.05 2.08 -1.73
C VAL A 77 -4.63 3.10 -0.67
N ALA A 78 -3.40 3.04 -0.17
CA ALA A 78 -2.90 4.02 0.78
C ALA A 78 -2.93 5.45 0.22
N GLY A 79 -2.56 5.63 -1.05
CA GLY A 79 -2.62 6.92 -1.73
C GLY A 79 -4.04 7.49 -1.83
N VAL A 80 -5.03 6.64 -2.15
CA VAL A 80 -6.44 7.04 -2.20
C VAL A 80 -6.94 7.49 -0.83
N LEU A 81 -6.63 6.73 0.23
CA LEU A 81 -7.05 7.07 1.60
C LEU A 81 -6.49 8.41 2.07
N ARG A 82 -5.22 8.71 1.74
CA ARG A 82 -4.63 10.02 2.00
C ARG A 82 -5.31 11.13 1.24
N THR A 83 -5.55 10.92 -0.06
CA THR A 83 -6.25 11.88 -0.90
C THR A 83 -7.62 12.21 -0.33
N CYS A 84 -8.37 11.21 0.15
CA CYS A 84 -9.65 11.43 0.83
C CYS A 84 -9.49 12.25 2.11
N ALA A 85 -8.52 11.91 2.97
CA ALA A 85 -8.27 12.67 4.20
C ALA A 85 -7.92 14.13 3.91
N ASP A 86 -7.03 14.38 2.95
CA ASP A 86 -6.61 15.72 2.56
C ASP A 86 -7.76 16.53 1.94
N THR A 87 -8.64 15.87 1.19
CA THR A 87 -9.85 16.51 0.62
C THR A 87 -10.80 16.95 1.71
N TYR A 88 -11.06 16.10 2.71
CA TYR A 88 -11.94 16.44 3.83
C TYR A 88 -11.43 17.64 4.64
N GLU A 89 -10.12 17.72 4.88
CA GLU A 89 -9.53 18.86 5.61
C GLU A 89 -9.56 20.15 4.79
N ALA A 90 -9.32 20.06 3.48
CA ALA A 90 -9.41 21.21 2.60
C ALA A 90 -10.85 21.77 2.53
N GLU A 91 -11.85 20.89 2.47
CA GLU A 91 -13.26 21.29 2.47
C GLU A 91 -13.70 21.96 3.77
N ASP A 92 -13.24 21.46 4.93
CA ASP A 92 -13.53 22.07 6.24
C ASP A 92 -12.90 23.45 6.39
N ALA A 93 -11.62 23.59 6.02
CA ALA A 93 -10.94 24.89 6.02
C ALA A 93 -11.65 25.90 5.12
N ALA A 94 -12.03 25.49 3.91
CA ALA A 94 -12.80 26.33 2.98
C ALA A 94 -14.19 26.69 3.52
N GLY A 95 -14.87 25.75 4.19
CA GLY A 95 -16.15 25.97 4.86
C GLY A 95 -16.06 27.02 5.96
N LYS A 96 -15.03 26.93 6.82
CA LYS A 96 -14.76 27.91 7.87
C LYS A 96 -14.51 29.31 7.31
N HIS A 97 -13.67 29.44 6.28
CA HIS A 97 -13.41 30.71 5.62
C HIS A 97 -14.66 31.36 5.01
N ARG A 98 -15.61 30.58 4.47
CA ARG A 98 -16.87 31.12 3.96
C ARG A 98 -17.75 31.68 5.07
N ILE A 99 -17.79 31.03 6.24
CA ILE A 99 -18.59 31.48 7.38
C ILE A 99 -17.99 32.77 7.98
N ASP A 100 -16.66 32.82 8.11
CA ASP A 100 -15.94 33.98 8.65
C ASP A 100 -16.08 35.24 7.76
N ASN A 101 -16.39 35.09 6.47
CA ASN A 101 -16.55 36.20 5.52
C ASN A 101 -18.02 36.67 5.35
N VAL A 102 -18.96 36.03 6.03
CA VAL A 102 -20.40 36.38 5.99
C VAL A 102 -20.86 37.13 7.25
N TRP A 103 -20.00 37.22 8.27
CA TRP A 103 -20.20 37.97 9.51
C TRP A 103 -19.15 39.08 9.66
#